data_AF-A0A4C1XFC1-F1
#
_entry.id   AF-A0A4C1XFC1-F1
#
_cell.length_a   1.000
_cell.length_b   1.000
_cell.length_c   1.000
_cell.angle_alpha   90.00
_cell.angle_beta   90.00
_cell.angle_gamma   90.00
#
_symmetry.space_group_name_H-M   'P 1'
#
loop_
_entity.id
_entity.type
_entity.pdbx_description
1 polymer ?
#
loop_
_entity_poly.entity_id
_entity_poly.type
_entity_poly.pdbx_seq_one_letter_code
_entity_poly.pdbx_strand_id
1 'polypeptide(L)'
;MQGSGNPVSASGQGEKAGPQASSSSDCSSSVVGNLATGECTITRNKKTKDPETFSREELNDLIRDLNLPKDGAELLASRLKHKNLLAPKVTAYFYRNREEEFRKFFTKDDENSVVYCSNVKGLVDELKPDTYRDDEWRLFIDSSTRSLKAVLLHISNTLAPIPIAHSTKLKETYENLEIVLDKIQYSEHQWRICGDLKIATLLLGQQSGFTKYPCYLCLWDSRDRKNHYVKKEWPSRVQLNVGRHNVIRAPLIQPSNYLLPPLHIKLGLIKQYVKALDKDGDCFRYLRGKFPAISDAKLKEGIFNGPQIRTLFQDTNFSAESFVAGAVAAAAVDPRRASPALECGSARPPRNGTRRARPAPRPRPAPLHLSPAGRTPLFANRIALSVGPHLPSDVPEPGPTK
;
A
#
# COMPACT_ATOMS: atom_id res chain seq x y z
N MET A 1 -50.09 -48.14 44.48
CA MET A 1 -50.48 -46.73 44.70
C MET A 1 -50.04 -45.97 43.46
N GLN A 2 -50.91 -45.89 42.44
CA GLN A 2 -51.79 -44.73 42.10
C GLN A 2 -50.97 -43.45 41.85
N GLY A 3 -50.99 -42.77 40.69
CA GLY A 3 -51.72 -42.94 39.43
C GLY A 3 -51.37 -41.79 38.45
N SER A 4 -51.51 -42.05 37.14
CA SER A 4 -52.00 -41.17 36.03
C SER A 4 -51.74 -39.65 36.06
N GLY A 5 -51.37 -38.93 34.98
CA GLY A 5 -51.29 -39.21 33.54
C GLY A 5 -50.91 -37.91 32.76
N ASN A 6 -50.51 -38.04 31.50
CA ASN A 6 -50.51 -36.97 30.47
C ASN A 6 -51.98 -36.76 29.96
N PRO A 7 -52.36 -35.82 29.03
CA PRO A 7 -51.59 -35.01 28.04
C PRO A 7 -52.16 -33.59 27.68
N VAL A 8 -51.60 -32.97 26.61
CA VAL A 8 -52.23 -32.17 25.50
C VAL A 8 -51.94 -30.65 25.36
N SER A 9 -51.26 -30.35 24.24
CA SER A 9 -51.35 -29.29 23.21
C SER A 9 -52.13 -27.97 23.41
N ALA A 10 -51.56 -26.85 22.96
CA ALA A 10 -51.98 -26.14 21.72
C ALA A 10 -51.20 -24.81 21.49
N SER A 11 -51.09 -24.50 20.21
CA SER A 11 -50.50 -23.35 19.50
C SER A 11 -51.03 -21.95 19.83
N GLY A 12 -50.20 -20.92 19.62
CA GLY A 12 -50.63 -19.52 19.52
C GLY A 12 -49.57 -18.62 18.88
N GLN A 13 -49.89 -18.01 17.73
CA GLN A 13 -49.11 -17.04 16.97
C GLN A 13 -49.33 -15.60 17.48
N GLY A 14 -48.44 -14.68 17.08
CA GLY A 14 -48.62 -13.21 17.11
C GLY A 14 -47.52 -12.52 17.91
N GLU A 15 -46.96 -11.36 17.54
CA GLU A 15 -47.09 -10.48 16.39
C GLU A 15 -45.88 -9.50 16.46
N LYS A 16 -45.71 -8.69 15.42
CA LYS A 16 -44.65 -7.69 15.21
C LYS A 16 -44.54 -6.62 16.31
N ALA A 17 -43.34 -6.03 16.45
CA ALA A 17 -43.22 -4.61 16.81
C ALA A 17 -41.97 -3.98 16.18
N GLY A 18 -42.16 -2.83 15.53
CA GLY A 18 -41.12 -1.94 15.01
C GLY A 18 -40.57 -0.97 16.07
N PRO A 19 -39.83 0.08 15.64
CA PRO A 19 -38.78 0.72 16.45
C PRO A 19 -39.24 2.03 17.11
N GLN A 20 -38.63 2.39 18.24
CA GLN A 20 -38.64 3.78 18.75
C GLN A 20 -37.39 4.17 19.53
N ALA A 21 -37.01 5.43 19.31
CA ALA A 21 -36.05 6.26 20.01
C ALA A 21 -36.68 6.98 21.22
N SER A 22 -35.86 7.55 22.11
CA SER A 22 -36.05 8.78 22.94
C SER A 22 -35.15 8.67 24.20
N SER A 23 -34.18 9.56 24.45
CA SER A 23 -34.19 10.96 24.94
C SER A 23 -34.22 11.10 26.48
N SER A 24 -33.28 11.85 27.04
CA SER A 24 -33.35 12.67 28.27
C SER A 24 -31.99 13.36 28.47
N SER A 25 -31.78 14.49 29.15
CA SER A 25 -32.55 15.68 29.56
C SER A 25 -31.54 16.65 30.23
N ASP A 26 -31.90 17.94 30.29
CA ASP A 26 -31.11 19.14 30.64
C ASP A 26 -30.52 19.25 32.06
N CYS A 27 -29.63 20.24 32.26
CA CYS A 27 -29.61 21.03 33.50
C CYS A 27 -29.48 22.56 33.25
N SER A 28 -30.17 23.29 34.11
CA SER A 28 -30.68 24.66 34.04
C SER A 28 -29.68 25.79 34.33
N SER A 29 -29.98 27.01 33.87
CA SER A 29 -30.17 28.16 34.78
C SER A 29 -30.98 29.28 34.12
N SER A 30 -31.85 29.88 34.92
CA SER A 30 -32.92 30.81 34.57
C SER A 30 -32.58 32.24 34.98
N VAL A 31 -32.95 33.24 34.16
CA VAL A 31 -33.41 34.55 34.64
C VAL A 31 -34.34 35.18 33.60
N VAL A 32 -35.42 35.76 34.09
CA VAL A 32 -36.63 36.19 33.38
C VAL A 32 -36.61 37.71 33.20
N GLY A 33 -37.11 38.24 32.07
CA GLY A 33 -37.37 39.68 31.91
C GLY A 33 -37.95 40.03 30.53
N ASN A 34 -39.19 40.50 30.49
CA ASN A 34 -40.04 40.70 29.31
C ASN A 34 -39.82 42.03 28.55
N LEU A 35 -40.30 42.01 27.28
CA LEU A 35 -40.97 43.09 26.53
C LEU A 35 -40.12 44.23 25.91
N ALA A 36 -40.03 44.25 24.58
CA ALA A 36 -40.66 45.29 23.73
C ALA A 36 -40.27 45.09 22.25
N THR A 37 -41.29 45.18 21.41
CA THR A 37 -41.29 45.14 19.95
C THR A 37 -40.39 46.20 19.31
N GLY A 38 -39.40 45.75 18.53
CA GLY A 38 -38.70 46.58 17.56
C GLY A 38 -38.69 45.88 16.22
N GLU A 39 -39.55 46.30 15.29
CA GLU A 39 -39.42 45.96 13.88
C GLU A 39 -38.10 46.52 13.37
N CYS A 40 -37.09 45.67 13.23
CA CYS A 40 -35.93 45.97 12.41
C CYS A 40 -36.12 45.28 11.05
N THR A 41 -36.64 46.04 10.09
CA THR A 41 -36.67 45.68 8.68
C THR A 41 -35.24 45.54 8.16
N ILE A 42 -34.64 44.36 8.35
CA ILE A 42 -33.45 43.97 7.60
C ILE A 42 -33.92 43.70 6.16
N THR A 43 -33.75 44.68 5.29
CA THR A 43 -33.79 44.52 3.85
C THR A 43 -32.69 43.55 3.44
N ARG A 44 -33.04 42.26 3.44
CA ARG A 44 -32.18 41.18 2.96
C ARG A 44 -32.12 41.29 1.45
N ASN A 45 -31.19 42.08 0.96
CA ASN A 45 -30.88 42.18 -0.46
C ASN A 45 -30.18 40.87 -0.90
N LYS A 46 -30.95 39.77 -0.97
CA LYS A 46 -30.50 38.52 -1.57
C LYS A 46 -30.48 38.73 -3.07
N LYS A 47 -29.33 39.17 -3.60
CA LYS A 47 -28.98 38.79 -4.97
C LYS A 47 -28.92 37.26 -4.97
N THR A 48 -29.98 36.62 -5.42
CA THR A 48 -29.98 35.20 -5.76
C THR A 48 -29.07 35.05 -6.96
N LYS A 49 -27.76 34.96 -6.72
CA LYS A 49 -26.85 34.39 -7.71
C LYS A 49 -27.34 32.96 -7.93
N ASP A 50 -27.51 32.57 -9.19
CA ASP A 50 -27.78 31.18 -9.53
C ASP A 50 -26.72 30.28 -8.86
N PRO A 51 -27.10 29.06 -8.45
CA PRO A 51 -26.15 28.15 -7.82
C PRO A 51 -24.93 27.97 -8.72
N GLU A 52 -23.74 28.17 -8.16
CA GLU A 52 -22.50 27.90 -8.86
C GLU A 52 -22.42 26.40 -9.17
N THR A 53 -22.25 26.07 -10.45
CA THR A 53 -22.23 24.69 -10.93
C THR A 53 -20.81 24.18 -11.07
N PHE A 54 -20.57 22.93 -10.71
CA PHE A 54 -19.29 22.26 -10.95
C PHE A 54 -19.07 22.01 -12.45
N SER A 55 -17.92 22.46 -12.95
CA SER A 55 -17.30 21.97 -14.19
C SER A 55 -16.87 20.49 -14.06
N ARG A 56 -16.39 19.89 -15.15
CA ARG A 56 -15.90 18.50 -15.11
C ARG A 56 -14.65 18.40 -14.24
N GLU A 57 -13.81 19.41 -14.34
CA GLU A 57 -12.51 19.55 -13.70
C GLU A 57 -12.69 19.69 -12.19
N GLU A 58 -13.51 20.66 -11.75
CA GLU A 58 -13.80 20.87 -10.33
C GLU A 58 -14.48 19.65 -9.70
N LEU A 59 -15.36 18.98 -10.45
CA LEU A 59 -15.99 17.75 -9.96
C LEU A 59 -14.95 16.62 -9.79
N ASN A 60 -14.02 16.48 -10.72
CA ASN A 60 -12.94 15.49 -10.63
C ASN A 60 -12.01 15.80 -9.44
N ASP A 61 -11.67 17.06 -9.21
CA ASP A 61 -10.86 17.48 -8.07
C ASP A 61 -11.59 17.20 -6.75
N LEU A 62 -12.88 17.55 -6.65
CA LEU A 62 -13.69 17.22 -5.47
C LEU A 62 -13.73 15.71 -5.20
N ILE A 63 -13.94 14.90 -6.24
CA ILE A 63 -13.95 13.42 -6.12
C ILE A 63 -12.60 12.89 -5.65
N ARG A 64 -11.50 13.44 -6.16
CA ARG A 64 -10.14 13.08 -5.78
C ARG A 64 -9.87 13.45 -4.33
N ASP A 65 -10.23 14.66 -3.91
CA ASP A 65 -10.00 15.18 -2.57
C ASP A 65 -10.83 14.42 -1.52
N LEU A 66 -12.04 14.01 -1.89
CA LEU A 66 -12.88 13.10 -1.10
C LEU A 66 -12.44 11.63 -1.19
N ASN A 67 -11.45 11.31 -2.03
CA ASN A 67 -10.94 9.96 -2.27
C ASN A 67 -12.04 8.93 -2.57
N LEU A 68 -13.01 9.31 -3.41
CA LEU A 68 -14.16 8.47 -3.69
C LEU A 68 -13.81 7.34 -4.67
N PRO A 69 -14.28 6.11 -4.41
CA PRO A 69 -14.21 5.03 -5.40
C PRO A 69 -15.15 5.35 -6.59
N LYS A 70 -14.97 4.63 -7.71
CA LYS A 70 -15.75 4.80 -8.95
C LYS A 70 -17.26 4.93 -8.71
N ASP A 71 -17.84 4.00 -7.97
CA ASP A 71 -19.29 3.99 -7.69
C ASP A 71 -19.70 5.17 -6.80
N GLY A 72 -18.82 5.61 -5.89
CA GLY A 72 -19.03 6.79 -5.06
C GLY A 72 -18.93 8.10 -5.84
N ALA A 73 -17.98 8.19 -6.77
CA ALA A 73 -17.83 9.30 -7.70
C ALA A 73 -19.07 9.45 -8.59
N GLU A 74 -19.57 8.33 -9.14
CA GLU A 74 -20.79 8.30 -9.92
C GLU A 74 -22.01 8.72 -9.09
N LEU A 75 -22.14 8.19 -7.87
CA LEU A 75 -23.23 8.52 -6.95
C LEU A 75 -23.22 10.02 -6.61
N LEU A 76 -22.05 10.59 -6.28
CA LEU A 76 -21.90 12.00 -5.99
C LEU A 76 -22.30 12.86 -7.20
N ALA A 77 -21.75 12.55 -8.37
CA ALA A 77 -22.07 13.25 -9.61
C ALA A 77 -23.58 13.16 -9.92
N SER A 78 -24.22 12.01 -9.69
CA SER A 78 -25.66 11.83 -9.87
C SER A 78 -26.48 12.71 -8.92
N ARG A 79 -26.08 12.81 -7.64
CA ARG A 79 -26.74 13.67 -6.65
C ARG A 79 -26.58 15.15 -6.97
N LEU A 80 -25.39 15.58 -7.40
CA LEU A 80 -25.14 16.96 -7.83
C LEU A 80 -25.95 17.29 -9.09
N LYS A 81 -26.07 16.35 -10.03
CA LYS A 81 -26.90 16.50 -11.23
C LYS A 81 -28.37 16.72 -10.88
N HIS A 82 -28.93 15.91 -9.97
CA HIS A 82 -30.33 16.04 -9.53
C HIS A 82 -30.61 17.38 -8.82
N LYS A 83 -29.58 18.02 -8.25
CA LYS A 83 -29.68 19.35 -7.64
C LYS A 83 -29.37 20.50 -8.60
N ASN A 84 -29.17 20.23 -9.88
CA ASN A 84 -28.76 21.21 -10.90
C ASN A 84 -27.44 21.93 -10.54
N LEU A 85 -26.52 21.23 -9.88
CA LEU A 85 -25.21 21.75 -9.49
C LEU A 85 -24.08 21.34 -10.44
N LEU A 86 -24.40 20.76 -11.60
CA LEU A 86 -23.41 20.39 -12.61
C LEU A 86 -23.60 21.25 -13.86
N ALA A 87 -22.49 21.64 -14.48
CA ALA A 87 -22.53 22.37 -15.74
C ALA A 87 -23.24 21.53 -16.84
N PRO A 88 -23.88 22.15 -17.86
CA PRO A 88 -24.80 21.47 -18.79
C PRO A 88 -24.23 20.26 -19.57
N LYS A 89 -22.90 20.17 -19.72
CA LYS A 89 -22.21 19.07 -20.42
C LYS A 89 -21.61 18.02 -19.48
N VAL A 90 -21.72 18.21 -18.17
CA VAL A 90 -21.14 17.32 -17.16
C VAL A 90 -22.15 16.24 -16.81
N THR A 91 -21.71 14.98 -16.94
CA THR A 91 -22.56 13.81 -16.80
C THR A 91 -22.01 12.89 -15.72
N ALA A 92 -22.92 12.32 -14.92
CA ALA A 92 -22.56 11.34 -13.90
C ALA A 92 -22.07 10.01 -14.51
N TYR A 93 -22.61 9.61 -15.67
CA TYR A 93 -22.24 8.37 -16.34
C TYR A 93 -20.78 8.35 -16.81
N PHE A 94 -20.13 9.50 -16.94
CA PHE A 94 -18.70 9.59 -17.30
C PHE A 94 -17.85 8.70 -16.39
N TYR A 95 -18.13 8.68 -15.08
CA TYR A 95 -17.37 7.86 -14.14
C TYR A 95 -17.60 6.36 -14.32
N ARG A 96 -18.66 5.92 -15.02
CA ARG A 96 -18.87 4.49 -15.33
C ARG A 96 -17.90 3.96 -16.36
N ASN A 97 -17.51 4.80 -17.32
CA ASN A 97 -16.82 4.39 -18.54
C ASN A 97 -15.55 5.21 -18.80
N ARG A 98 -15.10 6.03 -17.83
CA ARG A 98 -13.91 6.89 -17.99
C ARG A 98 -12.68 6.09 -18.40
N GLU A 99 -12.59 4.83 -17.97
CA GLU A 99 -11.45 3.99 -18.31
C GLU A 99 -11.49 3.41 -19.74
N GLU A 100 -12.62 3.52 -20.46
CA GLU A 100 -12.80 2.90 -21.77
C GLU A 100 -11.81 3.40 -22.80
N GLU A 101 -11.51 4.70 -22.81
CA GLU A 101 -10.54 5.33 -23.71
C GLU A 101 -9.12 4.76 -23.56
N PHE A 102 -8.78 4.30 -22.35
CA PHE A 102 -7.46 3.74 -22.05
C PHE A 102 -7.38 2.23 -22.28
N ARG A 103 -8.51 1.50 -22.38
CA ARG A 103 -8.51 0.04 -22.55
C ARG A 103 -7.73 -0.41 -23.78
N LYS A 104 -7.67 0.41 -24.82
CA LYS A 104 -6.91 0.16 -26.07
C LYS A 104 -5.41 -0.04 -25.83
N PHE A 105 -4.85 0.49 -24.75
CA PHE A 105 -3.43 0.35 -24.40
C PHE A 105 -3.13 -0.89 -23.54
N PHE A 106 -4.15 -1.63 -23.10
CA PHE A 106 -3.98 -2.76 -22.19
C PHE A 106 -4.36 -4.08 -22.85
N THR A 107 -3.51 -5.08 -22.62
CA THR A 107 -3.73 -6.44 -23.07
C THR A 107 -3.82 -7.35 -21.84
N LYS A 108 -4.77 -8.29 -21.89
CA LYS A 108 -4.89 -9.35 -20.91
C LYS A 108 -4.27 -10.61 -21.47
N ASP A 109 -3.25 -11.11 -20.78
CA ASP A 109 -2.68 -12.43 -21.02
C ASP A 109 -3.35 -13.42 -20.06
N ASP A 110 -4.28 -14.21 -20.59
CA ASP A 110 -5.01 -15.22 -19.82
C ASP A 110 -4.10 -16.40 -19.41
N GLU A 111 -3.12 -16.75 -20.23
CA GLU A 111 -2.19 -17.87 -19.97
C GLU A 111 -1.31 -17.55 -18.76
N ASN A 112 -0.72 -16.36 -18.74
CA ASN A 112 0.14 -15.89 -17.66
C ASN A 112 -0.62 -15.13 -16.56
N SER A 113 -1.94 -15.01 -16.68
CA SER A 113 -2.80 -14.33 -15.71
C SER A 113 -2.35 -12.90 -15.36
N VAL A 114 -1.90 -12.13 -16.36
CA VAL A 114 -1.41 -10.75 -16.18
C VAL A 114 -2.12 -9.80 -17.13
N VAL A 115 -2.47 -8.61 -16.63
CA VAL A 115 -2.89 -7.49 -17.48
C VAL A 115 -1.73 -6.53 -17.54
N TYR A 116 -1.35 -6.11 -18.75
CA TYR A 116 -0.20 -5.25 -18.97
C TYR A 116 -0.49 -4.19 -20.04
N CYS A 117 0.27 -3.11 -20.01
CA CYS A 117 0.23 -2.06 -21.03
C CYS A 117 1.11 -2.50 -22.20
N SER A 118 0.50 -2.68 -23.37
CA SER A 118 1.20 -3.10 -24.60
C SER A 118 1.75 -1.92 -25.40
N ASN A 119 1.34 -0.69 -25.07
CA ASN A 119 1.86 0.55 -25.66
C ASN A 119 1.97 1.63 -24.59
N VAL A 120 3.07 1.59 -23.84
CA VAL A 120 3.35 2.51 -22.73
C VAL A 120 3.49 3.95 -23.22
N LYS A 121 4.24 4.17 -24.30
CA LYS A 121 4.41 5.50 -24.90
C LYS A 121 3.06 6.12 -25.27
N GLY A 122 2.23 5.38 -26.00
CA GLY A 122 0.90 5.84 -26.40
C GLY A 122 -0.02 6.13 -25.21
N LEU A 123 0.04 5.32 -24.16
CA LEU A 123 -0.71 5.58 -22.93
C LEU A 123 -0.26 6.89 -22.27
N VAL A 124 1.05 7.11 -22.15
CA VAL A 124 1.59 8.32 -21.52
C VAL A 124 1.28 9.56 -22.35
N ASP A 125 1.40 9.47 -23.68
CA ASP A 125 1.06 10.56 -24.60
C ASP A 125 -0.44 10.90 -24.58
N GLU A 126 -1.32 9.91 -24.45
CA GLU A 126 -2.77 10.14 -24.29
C GLU A 126 -3.09 10.85 -22.95
N LEU A 127 -2.36 10.51 -21.89
CA LEU A 127 -2.53 11.14 -20.58
C LEU A 127 -1.98 12.57 -20.56
N LYS A 128 -0.82 12.78 -21.18
CA LYS A 128 -0.20 14.08 -21.37
C LYS A 128 0.71 14.01 -22.61
N PRO A 129 0.35 14.72 -23.68
CA PRO A 129 1.11 14.69 -24.93
C PRO A 129 2.59 15.01 -24.71
N ASP A 130 3.44 14.34 -25.48
CA ASP A 130 4.89 14.57 -25.58
C ASP A 130 5.65 14.51 -24.24
N THR A 131 5.15 13.73 -23.27
CA THR A 131 5.76 13.61 -21.94
C THR A 131 6.54 12.30 -21.75
N TYR A 132 6.48 11.38 -22.71
CA TYR A 132 7.17 10.10 -22.57
C TYR A 132 8.66 10.17 -22.92
N ARG A 133 9.51 9.97 -21.91
CA ARG A 133 10.96 9.79 -22.05
C ARG A 133 11.46 8.76 -21.06
N ASP A 134 12.08 7.66 -21.53
CA ASP A 134 12.43 6.54 -20.65
C ASP A 134 13.29 6.94 -19.44
N ASP A 135 14.20 7.90 -19.62
CA ASP A 135 15.11 8.40 -18.57
C ASP A 135 14.42 9.24 -17.48
N GLU A 136 13.19 9.69 -17.71
CA GLU A 136 12.39 10.48 -16.77
C GLU A 136 11.43 9.63 -15.92
N TRP A 137 11.36 8.33 -16.18
CA TRP A 137 10.50 7.39 -15.46
C TRP A 137 11.30 6.28 -14.78
N ARG A 138 10.80 5.83 -13.63
CA ARG A 138 11.29 4.64 -12.94
C ARG A 138 10.18 3.62 -12.79
N LEU A 139 10.52 2.34 -12.92
CA LEU A 139 9.61 1.23 -12.76
C LEU A 139 9.56 0.80 -11.30
N PHE A 140 8.42 0.98 -10.65
CA PHE A 140 8.16 0.43 -9.34
C PHE A 140 7.51 -0.94 -9.46
N ILE A 141 8.14 -1.95 -8.87
CA ILE A 141 7.58 -3.30 -8.76
C ILE A 141 7.37 -3.62 -7.28
N ASP A 142 6.14 -4.01 -6.96
CA ASP A 142 5.75 -4.40 -5.62
C ASP A 142 4.74 -5.53 -5.68
N SER A 143 4.77 -6.40 -4.69
CA SER A 143 3.69 -7.34 -4.48
C SER A 143 3.13 -7.26 -3.07
N SER A 144 1.85 -7.58 -2.99
CA SER A 144 1.17 -7.89 -1.75
C SER A 144 0.79 -9.37 -1.74
N THR A 145 0.22 -9.81 -0.63
CA THR A 145 -0.40 -11.15 -0.54
C THR A 145 -1.50 -11.39 -1.58
N ARG A 146 -2.00 -10.34 -2.24
CA ARG A 146 -3.15 -10.40 -3.15
C ARG A 146 -2.82 -10.07 -4.60
N SER A 147 -1.66 -9.47 -4.87
CA SER A 147 -1.36 -8.99 -6.22
C SER A 147 0.11 -8.63 -6.42
N LEU A 148 0.61 -8.82 -7.64
CA LEU A 148 1.83 -8.25 -8.17
C LEU A 148 1.49 -7.03 -9.04
N LYS A 149 2.25 -5.94 -8.92
CA LYS A 149 2.04 -4.69 -9.66
C LYS A 149 3.34 -4.13 -10.20
N ALA A 150 3.27 -3.58 -11.39
CA ALA A 150 4.31 -2.76 -11.99
C ALA A 150 3.72 -1.38 -12.33
N VAL A 151 4.37 -0.32 -11.85
CA VAL A 151 3.87 1.06 -11.92
C VAL A 151 5.01 1.98 -12.32
N LEU A 152 4.79 2.82 -13.33
CA LEU A 152 5.72 3.87 -13.69
C LEU A 152 5.55 5.07 -12.75
N LEU A 153 6.68 5.58 -12.26
CA LEU A 153 6.76 6.77 -11.43
C LEU A 153 7.65 7.79 -12.14
N HIS A 154 7.11 8.97 -12.39
CA HIS A 154 7.91 10.07 -12.93
C HIS A 154 8.89 10.58 -11.87
N ILE A 155 10.12 10.93 -12.27
CA ILE A 155 11.19 11.31 -11.34
C ILE A 155 10.84 12.56 -10.53
N SER A 156 10.12 13.53 -11.11
CA SER A 156 9.69 14.76 -10.42
C SER A 156 8.76 14.49 -9.24
N ASN A 157 8.08 13.32 -9.21
CA ASN A 157 6.98 13.01 -8.30
C ASN A 157 5.79 13.99 -8.36
N THR A 158 5.70 14.80 -9.42
CA THR A 158 4.57 15.72 -9.67
C THR A 158 3.50 15.08 -10.55
N LEU A 159 3.88 14.10 -11.37
CA LEU A 159 2.94 13.34 -12.19
C LEU A 159 2.38 12.15 -11.41
N ALA A 160 1.15 11.79 -11.75
CA ALA A 160 0.49 10.61 -11.24
C ALA A 160 1.28 9.33 -11.58
N PRO A 161 1.35 8.35 -10.65
CA PRO A 161 1.80 7.00 -10.97
C PRO A 161 0.96 6.37 -12.07
N ILE A 162 1.59 5.68 -13.02
CA ILE A 162 0.91 5.01 -14.14
C ILE A 162 1.08 3.51 -13.99
N PRO A 163 0.05 2.78 -13.56
CA PRO A 163 0.07 1.32 -13.55
C PRO A 163 0.25 0.76 -14.97
N ILE A 164 1.29 -0.07 -15.18
CA ILE A 164 1.56 -0.70 -16.48
C ILE A 164 1.53 -2.23 -16.46
N ALA A 165 1.59 -2.89 -15.29
CA ALA A 165 1.19 -4.29 -15.19
C ALA A 165 0.52 -4.62 -13.84
N HIS A 166 -0.39 -5.60 -13.86
CA HIS A 166 -1.05 -6.10 -12.67
C HIS A 166 -1.52 -7.55 -12.81
N SER A 167 -1.33 -8.30 -11.74
CA SER A 167 -1.92 -9.63 -11.59
C SER A 167 -2.38 -9.85 -10.15
N THR A 168 -3.51 -10.55 -9.97
CA THR A 168 -3.95 -11.05 -8.66
C THR A 168 -3.56 -12.51 -8.42
N LYS A 169 -2.89 -13.13 -9.39
CA LYS A 169 -2.53 -14.56 -9.40
C LYS A 169 -1.03 -14.77 -9.29
N LEU A 170 -0.25 -13.87 -9.89
CA LEU A 170 1.20 -13.92 -9.82
C LEU A 170 1.71 -13.56 -8.43
N LYS A 171 2.79 -14.21 -8.05
CA LYS A 171 3.56 -13.98 -6.81
C LYS A 171 4.94 -13.45 -7.17
N GLU A 172 5.64 -12.90 -6.19
CA GLU A 172 7.09 -12.60 -6.29
C GLU A 172 7.92 -13.87 -6.44
N THR A 173 8.09 -14.29 -7.69
CA THR A 173 9.06 -15.30 -8.11
C THR A 173 9.83 -14.76 -9.29
N TYR A 174 11.01 -15.32 -9.54
CA TYR A 174 11.85 -14.92 -10.66
C TYR A 174 11.10 -15.04 -11.99
N GLU A 175 10.42 -16.18 -12.23
CA GLU A 175 9.71 -16.47 -13.47
C GLU A 175 8.57 -15.49 -13.73
N ASN A 176 7.84 -15.13 -12.68
CA ASN A 176 6.74 -14.19 -12.82
C ASN A 176 7.25 -12.77 -13.10
N LEU A 177 8.40 -12.38 -12.53
CA LEU A 177 9.02 -11.10 -12.84
C LEU A 177 9.56 -11.07 -14.27
N GLU A 178 10.14 -12.17 -14.74
CA GLU A 178 10.57 -12.33 -16.14
C GLU A 178 9.39 -12.15 -17.10
N ILE A 179 8.26 -12.81 -16.85
CA ILE A 179 7.01 -12.62 -17.60
C ILE A 179 6.57 -11.15 -17.57
N VAL A 180 6.55 -10.51 -16.40
CA VAL A 180 6.10 -9.11 -16.30
C VAL A 180 7.02 -8.18 -17.10
N LEU A 181 8.34 -8.37 -17.03
CA LEU A 181 9.31 -7.55 -17.75
C LEU A 181 9.25 -7.75 -19.27
N ASP A 182 9.05 -8.99 -19.72
CA ASP A 182 8.83 -9.33 -21.13
C ASP A 182 7.57 -8.65 -21.68
N LYS A 183 6.45 -8.78 -20.97
CA LYS A 183 5.15 -8.23 -21.41
C LYS A 183 5.14 -6.71 -21.51
N ILE A 184 5.86 -6.01 -20.63
CA ILE A 184 6.00 -4.55 -20.69
C ILE A 184 7.18 -4.08 -21.55
N GLN A 185 7.82 -4.99 -22.31
CA GLN A 185 8.95 -4.69 -23.20
C GLN A 185 10.08 -3.93 -22.49
N TYR A 186 10.41 -4.34 -21.25
CA TYR A 186 11.40 -3.65 -20.43
C TYR A 186 12.75 -3.45 -21.15
N SER A 187 13.13 -4.38 -22.03
CA SER A 187 14.35 -4.31 -22.82
C SER A 187 14.47 -3.02 -23.64
N GLU A 188 13.37 -2.47 -24.14
CA GLU A 188 13.33 -1.27 -24.96
C GLU A 188 13.51 0.01 -24.14
N HIS A 189 13.05 -0.02 -22.90
CA HIS A 189 12.97 1.16 -22.04
C HIS A 189 14.14 1.29 -21.06
N GLN A 190 14.64 0.16 -20.54
CA GLN A 190 15.71 0.10 -19.55
C GLN A 190 15.46 0.99 -18.31
N TRP A 191 14.20 1.20 -17.92
CA TRP A 191 13.87 2.06 -16.77
C TRP A 191 14.66 1.64 -15.53
N ARG A 192 15.02 2.62 -14.69
CA ARG A 192 15.53 2.30 -13.37
C ARG A 192 14.41 1.64 -12.55
N ILE A 193 14.69 0.51 -11.93
CA ILE A 193 13.71 -0.25 -11.15
C ILE A 193 13.85 0.08 -9.67
N CYS A 194 12.74 0.36 -9.00
CA CYS A 194 12.67 0.40 -7.54
C CYS A 194 11.68 -0.63 -7.00
N GLY A 195 12.03 -1.25 -5.89
CA GLY A 195 11.21 -2.22 -5.17
C GLY A 195 11.82 -2.43 -3.79
N ASP A 196 11.36 -3.43 -3.06
CA ASP A 196 12.05 -3.86 -1.85
C ASP A 196 13.30 -4.71 -2.19
N LEU A 197 14.13 -5.00 -1.18
CA LEU A 197 15.35 -5.79 -1.39
C LEU A 197 15.08 -7.22 -1.88
N LYS A 198 13.86 -7.75 -1.68
CA LYS A 198 13.47 -9.07 -2.18
C LYS A 198 13.25 -9.03 -3.69
N ILE A 199 12.59 -8.00 -4.21
CA ILE A 199 12.51 -7.73 -5.65
C ILE A 199 13.91 -7.61 -6.25
N ALA A 200 14.83 -6.88 -5.60
CA ALA A 200 16.23 -6.78 -6.04
C ALA A 200 16.88 -8.17 -6.18
N THR A 201 16.72 -9.00 -5.15
CA THR A 201 17.29 -10.36 -5.09
C THR A 201 16.77 -11.22 -6.24
N LEU A 202 15.45 -11.16 -6.52
CA LEU A 202 14.84 -11.92 -7.61
C LEU A 202 15.30 -11.43 -8.99
N LEU A 203 15.26 -10.12 -9.22
CA LEU A 203 15.66 -9.52 -10.51
C LEU A 203 17.14 -9.77 -10.83
N LEU A 204 18.00 -9.88 -9.82
CA LEU A 204 19.43 -10.13 -9.99
C LEU A 204 19.79 -11.63 -9.94
N GLY A 205 18.79 -12.51 -9.97
CA GLY A 205 18.98 -13.97 -10.04
C GLY A 205 19.62 -14.57 -8.80
N GLN A 206 19.55 -13.87 -7.65
CA GLN A 206 20.15 -14.32 -6.41
C GLN A 206 19.23 -15.27 -5.64
N GLN A 207 19.84 -16.20 -4.92
CA GLN A 207 19.15 -17.09 -3.99
C GLN A 207 18.58 -16.28 -2.81
N SER A 208 17.32 -16.53 -2.47
CA SER A 208 16.66 -15.95 -1.31
C SER A 208 17.04 -16.64 0.01
N GLY A 209 16.73 -16.00 1.14
CA GLY A 209 17.01 -16.52 2.48
C GLY A 209 18.38 -16.13 3.02
N PHE A 210 18.84 -16.86 4.04
CA PHE A 210 20.09 -16.54 4.77
C PHE A 210 21.32 -17.11 4.05
N THR A 211 21.67 -16.48 2.93
CA THR A 211 22.84 -16.87 2.12
C THR A 211 24.13 -16.27 2.65
N LYS A 212 25.27 -16.85 2.28
CA LYS A 212 26.61 -16.37 2.68
C LYS A 212 26.94 -15.00 2.08
N TYR A 213 26.56 -14.72 0.83
CA TYR A 213 26.92 -13.47 0.14
C TYR A 213 25.68 -12.67 -0.36
N PRO A 214 24.76 -12.28 0.54
CA PRO A 214 23.44 -11.77 0.17
C PRO A 214 23.48 -10.43 -0.59
N CYS A 215 24.56 -9.65 -0.47
CA CYS A 215 24.70 -8.37 -1.14
C CYS A 215 25.01 -8.55 -2.64
N TYR A 216 24.28 -7.86 -3.52
CA TYR A 216 24.58 -7.83 -4.95
C TYR A 216 25.66 -6.81 -5.34
N LEU A 217 26.03 -5.90 -4.42
CA LEU A 217 27.06 -4.87 -4.67
C LEU A 217 28.46 -5.31 -4.23
N CYS A 218 28.56 -6.16 -3.22
CA CYS A 218 29.82 -6.62 -2.66
C CYS A 218 29.76 -8.08 -2.20
N LEU A 219 30.93 -8.67 -1.96
CA LEU A 219 31.12 -10.02 -1.43
C LEU A 219 31.11 -10.02 0.10
N TRP A 220 30.14 -9.32 0.70
CA TRP A 220 29.94 -9.33 2.15
C TRP A 220 29.61 -10.74 2.64
N ASP A 221 30.46 -11.29 3.50
CA ASP A 221 30.25 -12.59 4.13
C ASP A 221 29.35 -12.43 5.36
N SER A 222 28.06 -12.71 5.17
CA SER A 222 27.05 -12.63 6.24
C SER A 222 27.28 -13.63 7.37
N ARG A 223 28.18 -14.61 7.19
CA ARG A 223 28.52 -15.65 8.18
C ARG A 223 29.78 -15.30 8.97
N ASP A 224 30.55 -14.29 8.54
CA ASP A 224 31.73 -13.82 9.27
C ASP A 224 31.33 -12.97 10.47
N ARG A 225 30.92 -13.65 11.56
CA ARG A 225 30.52 -13.02 12.81
C ARG A 225 31.65 -12.23 13.49
N LYS A 226 32.91 -12.57 13.23
CA LYS A 226 34.07 -11.92 13.84
C LYS A 226 34.32 -10.55 13.22
N ASN A 227 34.30 -10.47 11.89
CA ASN A 227 34.62 -9.24 11.18
C ASN A 227 33.40 -8.42 10.77
N HIS A 228 32.17 -8.90 11.01
CA HIS A 228 30.92 -8.25 10.59
C HIS A 228 30.89 -6.74 10.88
N TYR A 229 31.23 -6.33 12.10
CA TYR A 229 31.15 -4.92 12.53
C TYR A 229 32.49 -4.18 12.48
N VAL A 230 33.59 -4.88 12.18
CA VAL A 230 34.94 -4.30 12.12
C VAL A 230 35.31 -3.96 10.68
N LYS A 231 34.98 -4.86 9.75
CA LYS A 231 35.28 -4.70 8.34
C LYS A 231 34.24 -3.82 7.66
N LYS A 232 34.65 -2.59 7.36
CA LYS A 232 33.82 -1.60 6.66
C LYS A 232 33.77 -1.84 5.14
N GLU A 233 34.87 -2.31 4.56
CA GLU A 233 35.00 -2.50 3.11
C GLU A 233 35.06 -3.98 2.76
N TRP A 234 34.11 -4.42 1.94
CA TRP A 234 34.06 -5.77 1.39
C TRP A 234 34.37 -5.73 -0.10
N PRO A 235 35.02 -6.77 -0.66
CA PRO A 235 35.36 -6.77 -2.09
C PRO A 235 34.13 -6.51 -2.95
N SER A 236 34.25 -5.58 -3.89
CA SER A 236 33.15 -5.25 -4.81
C SER A 236 32.76 -6.46 -5.65
N ARG A 237 31.46 -6.61 -5.90
CA ARG A 237 30.94 -7.66 -6.75
C ARG A 237 30.86 -7.13 -8.18
N VAL A 238 31.88 -7.43 -8.97
CA VAL A 238 31.98 -6.96 -10.36
C VAL A 238 31.01 -7.69 -11.29
N GLN A 239 30.74 -8.97 -11.05
CA GLN A 239 29.91 -9.82 -11.91
C GLN A 239 28.97 -10.72 -11.11
N LEU A 240 27.79 -10.98 -11.68
CA LEU A 240 26.80 -11.93 -11.16
C LEU A 240 26.89 -13.26 -11.93
N ASN A 241 27.95 -14.02 -11.67
CA ASN A 241 28.19 -15.31 -12.33
C ASN A 241 27.33 -16.41 -11.71
N VAL A 242 26.50 -17.06 -12.53
CA VAL A 242 25.61 -18.17 -12.10
C VAL A 242 26.44 -19.30 -11.47
N GLY A 243 25.94 -19.83 -10.35
CA GLY A 243 26.60 -20.88 -9.56
C GLY A 243 27.65 -20.34 -8.57
N ARG A 244 27.97 -19.04 -8.60
CA ARG A 244 28.92 -18.41 -7.67
C ARG A 244 28.23 -17.41 -6.76
N HIS A 245 28.71 -17.34 -5.51
CA HIS A 245 28.31 -16.32 -4.55
C HIS A 245 26.80 -16.05 -4.57
N ASN A 246 26.01 -17.13 -4.37
CA ASN A 246 24.55 -17.19 -4.33
C ASN A 246 23.78 -16.63 -5.53
N VAL A 247 24.42 -16.46 -6.68
CA VAL A 247 23.71 -16.25 -7.94
C VAL A 247 23.30 -17.62 -8.47
N ILE A 248 22.00 -17.84 -8.63
CA ILE A 248 21.43 -19.12 -9.07
C ILE A 248 20.79 -19.04 -10.46
N ARG A 249 20.58 -17.82 -10.96
CA ARG A 249 20.01 -17.54 -12.29
C ARG A 249 20.68 -16.32 -12.89
N ALA A 250 20.55 -16.17 -14.20
CA ALA A 250 20.99 -14.96 -14.88
C ALA A 250 20.22 -13.74 -14.32
N PRO A 251 20.83 -12.56 -14.20
CA PRO A 251 20.09 -11.33 -13.89
C PRO A 251 19.11 -10.99 -15.01
N LEU A 252 17.88 -10.63 -14.65
CA LEU A 252 16.86 -10.11 -15.57
C LEU A 252 17.13 -8.65 -15.97
N ILE A 253 17.92 -7.94 -15.16
CA ILE A 253 18.30 -6.54 -15.38
C ILE A 253 19.78 -6.33 -15.10
N GLN A 254 20.32 -5.22 -15.60
CA GLN A 254 21.64 -4.76 -15.17
C GLN A 254 21.60 -4.27 -13.71
N PRO A 255 22.58 -4.62 -12.86
CA PRO A 255 22.62 -4.16 -11.46
C PRO A 255 22.54 -2.64 -11.30
N SER A 256 23.11 -1.88 -12.25
CA SER A 256 23.07 -0.41 -12.26
C SER A 256 21.66 0.16 -12.43
N ASN A 257 20.73 -0.61 -13.00
CA ASN A 257 19.35 -0.19 -13.21
C ASN A 257 18.52 -0.34 -11.94
N TYR A 258 19.00 -1.03 -10.90
CA TYR A 258 18.26 -1.16 -9.65
C TYR A 258 18.55 0.01 -8.70
N LEU A 259 17.48 0.63 -8.20
CA LEU A 259 17.52 1.70 -7.19
C LEU A 259 17.41 1.11 -5.79
N LEU A 260 18.46 1.27 -4.99
CA LEU A 260 18.43 0.88 -3.58
C LEU A 260 17.28 1.60 -2.85
N PRO A 261 16.39 0.87 -2.15
CA PRO A 261 15.25 1.48 -1.46
C PRO A 261 15.65 2.11 -0.12
N PRO A 262 15.81 3.45 -0.01
CA PRO A 262 16.35 4.06 1.21
C PRO A 262 15.40 3.87 2.40
N LEU A 263 14.09 3.81 2.14
CA LEU A 263 13.09 3.55 3.17
C LEU A 263 13.25 2.16 3.79
N HIS A 264 13.37 1.11 2.97
CA HIS A 264 13.56 -0.26 3.47
C HIS A 264 14.88 -0.42 4.24
N ILE A 265 15.94 0.27 3.80
CA ILE A 265 17.22 0.31 4.54
C ILE A 265 17.03 0.97 5.90
N LYS A 266 16.42 2.16 5.96
CA LYS A 266 16.16 2.88 7.22
C LYS A 266 15.27 2.07 8.17
N LEU A 267 14.22 1.42 7.65
CA LEU A 267 13.35 0.52 8.40
C LEU A 267 14.12 -0.66 9.00
N GLY A 268 15.02 -1.28 8.22
CA GLY A 268 15.89 -2.35 8.70
C GLY A 268 16.84 -1.89 9.82
N LEU A 269 17.47 -0.73 9.65
CA LEU A 269 18.42 -0.16 10.61
C LEU A 269 17.76 0.19 11.94
N ILE A 270 16.63 0.92 11.93
CA ILE A 270 15.94 1.28 13.17
C ILE A 270 15.43 0.03 13.90
N LYS A 271 15.00 -0.98 13.14
CA LYS A 271 14.58 -2.27 13.71
C LYS A 271 15.74 -2.94 14.44
N GLN A 272 16.90 -3.04 13.81
CA GLN A 272 18.09 -3.63 14.44
C GLN A 272 18.54 -2.84 15.66
N TYR A 273 18.58 -1.51 15.56
CA TYR A 273 18.93 -0.62 16.66
C TYR A 273 18.02 -0.85 17.87
N VAL A 274 16.70 -0.76 17.70
CA VAL A 274 15.75 -0.90 18.80
C VAL A 274 15.74 -2.31 19.38
N LYS A 275 15.95 -3.34 18.55
CA LYS A 275 16.08 -4.72 19.03
C LYS A 275 17.33 -4.91 19.90
N ALA A 276 18.42 -4.21 19.60
CA ALA A 276 19.66 -4.26 20.38
C ALA A 276 19.61 -3.45 21.70
N LEU A 277 18.70 -2.48 21.83
CA LEU A 277 18.56 -1.69 23.07
C LEU A 277 18.23 -2.57 24.28
N ASP A 278 18.73 -2.18 25.45
CA ASP A 278 18.20 -2.65 26.72
C ASP A 278 16.72 -2.24 26.84
N LYS A 279 15.84 -3.20 27.10
CA LYS A 279 14.39 -3.00 27.14
C LYS A 279 13.93 -2.32 28.44
N ASP A 280 14.77 -2.32 29.46
CA ASP A 280 14.54 -1.63 30.73
C ASP A 280 15.35 -0.32 30.84
N GLY A 281 16.29 -0.12 29.91
CA GLY A 281 17.15 1.06 29.84
C GLY A 281 16.44 2.35 29.46
N ASP A 282 17.08 3.49 29.77
CA ASP A 282 16.52 4.83 29.55
C ASP A 282 16.15 5.10 28.09
N CYS A 283 16.96 4.61 27.13
CA CYS A 283 16.68 4.80 25.71
C CYS A 283 15.36 4.14 25.27
N PHE A 284 15.07 2.93 25.75
CA PHE A 284 13.83 2.24 25.39
C PHE A 284 12.62 2.85 26.09
N ARG A 285 12.79 3.26 27.36
CA ARG A 285 11.77 4.04 28.09
C ARG A 285 11.45 5.36 27.40
N TYR A 286 12.47 6.05 26.89
CA TYR A 286 12.31 7.27 26.10
C TYR A 286 11.48 7.02 24.85
N LEU A 287 11.83 6.00 24.06
CA LEU A 287 11.07 5.64 22.86
C LEU A 287 9.60 5.30 23.18
N ARG A 288 9.34 4.59 24.28
CA ARG A 288 7.98 4.29 24.76
C ARG A 288 7.20 5.56 25.07
N GLY A 289 7.82 6.52 25.76
CA GLY A 289 7.21 7.80 26.06
C GLY A 289 6.98 8.68 24.82
N LYS A 290 7.91 8.65 23.86
CA LYS A 290 7.83 9.43 22.62
C LYS A 290 6.72 8.96 21.69
N PHE A 291 6.49 7.65 21.64
CA PHE A 291 5.51 7.04 20.75
C PHE A 291 4.44 6.24 21.52
N PRO A 292 3.58 6.91 22.32
CA PRO A 292 2.59 6.21 23.17
C PRO A 292 1.54 5.44 22.37
N ALA A 293 1.34 5.79 21.09
CA ALA A 293 0.44 5.09 20.18
C ALA A 293 1.02 3.78 19.61
N ILE A 294 2.33 3.53 19.77
CA ILE A 294 2.96 2.27 19.36
C ILE A 294 2.86 1.31 20.55
N SER A 295 2.30 0.12 20.31
CA SER A 295 2.24 -0.90 21.36
C SER A 295 3.64 -1.38 21.75
N ASP A 296 3.81 -1.75 23.02
CA ASP A 296 5.10 -2.21 23.55
C ASP A 296 5.68 -3.39 22.73
N ALA A 297 4.82 -4.32 22.27
CA ALA A 297 5.22 -5.42 21.40
C ALA A 297 5.78 -4.95 20.04
N LYS A 298 5.14 -3.97 19.39
CA LYS A 298 5.63 -3.40 18.13
C LYS A 298 6.94 -2.64 18.35
N LEU A 299 7.04 -1.91 19.45
CA LEU A 299 8.23 -1.15 19.81
C LEU A 299 9.42 -2.09 20.09
N LYS A 300 9.22 -3.17 20.86
CA LYS A 300 10.23 -4.20 21.13
C LYS A 300 10.78 -4.84 19.86
N GLU A 301 9.90 -5.07 18.87
CA GLU A 301 10.29 -5.59 17.55
C GLU A 301 10.85 -4.53 16.60
N GLY A 302 10.97 -3.28 17.05
CA GLY A 302 11.51 -2.17 16.26
C GLY A 302 10.64 -1.84 15.04
N ILE A 303 9.31 -1.98 15.15
CA ILE A 303 8.37 -1.73 14.07
C ILE A 303 7.98 -0.24 14.08
N PHE A 304 8.59 0.52 13.18
CA PHE A 304 8.31 1.93 12.94
C PHE A 304 7.82 2.15 11.51
N ASN A 305 7.12 3.27 11.28
CA ASN A 305 6.83 3.78 9.94
C ASN A 305 7.73 4.96 9.57
N GLY A 306 7.67 5.38 8.29
CA GLY A 306 8.48 6.48 7.78
C GLY A 306 8.37 7.78 8.59
N PRO A 307 7.14 8.29 8.87
CA PRO A 307 6.96 9.48 9.69
C PRO A 307 7.58 9.37 11.09
N GLN A 308 7.39 8.26 11.80
CA GLN A 308 7.95 8.06 13.14
C GLN A 308 9.48 8.09 13.13
N ILE A 309 10.11 7.47 12.12
CA ILE A 309 11.57 7.54 11.96
C ILE A 309 12.02 8.99 11.76
N ARG A 310 11.32 9.76 10.90
CA ARG A 310 11.67 11.18 10.68
C ARG A 310 11.55 11.99 11.97
N THR A 311 10.46 11.81 12.72
CA THR A 311 10.28 12.45 14.04
C THR A 311 11.42 12.12 14.98
N LEU A 312 11.84 10.86 15.02
CA LEU A 312 12.93 10.42 15.90
C LEU A 312 14.28 11.04 15.51
N PHE A 313 14.60 11.10 14.22
CA PHE A 313 15.86 11.68 13.73
C PHE A 313 15.91 13.20 13.85
N GLN A 314 14.77 13.88 13.99
CA GLN A 314 14.68 15.31 14.25
C GLN A 314 14.73 15.64 15.75
N ASP A 315 14.67 14.63 16.61
CA ASP A 315 14.62 14.83 18.05
C ASP A 315 16.02 14.99 18.64
N THR A 316 16.34 16.23 19.03
CA THR A 316 17.64 16.56 19.61
C THR A 316 17.92 15.80 20.90
N ASN A 317 16.88 15.44 21.66
CA ASN A 317 17.03 14.69 22.91
C ASN A 317 17.38 13.22 22.64
N PHE A 318 16.98 12.67 21.49
CA PHE A 318 17.35 11.32 21.10
C PHE A 318 18.78 11.26 20.53
N SER A 319 19.24 12.36 19.91
CA SER A 319 20.60 12.48 19.37
C SER A 319 21.68 12.82 20.41
N ALA A 320 21.31 13.08 21.66
CA ALA A 320 22.27 13.35 22.72
C ALA A 320 23.14 12.10 23.01
N GLU A 321 24.46 12.31 23.16
CA GLU A 321 25.48 11.26 23.35
C GLU A 321 25.16 10.29 24.51
N SER A 322 24.31 10.69 25.45
CA SER A 322 23.83 9.88 26.58
C SER A 322 23.12 8.59 26.18
N PHE A 323 22.49 8.52 24.99
CA PHE A 323 21.78 7.32 24.53
C PHE A 323 22.62 6.42 23.62
N VAL A 324 23.61 6.97 22.91
CA VAL A 324 24.48 6.22 21.99
C VAL A 324 25.48 5.36 22.75
N ALA A 325 26.00 5.85 23.89
CA ALA A 325 26.94 5.11 24.72
C ALA A 325 26.37 3.76 25.23
N GLY A 326 25.07 3.70 25.55
CA GLY A 326 24.40 2.48 26.01
C GLY A 326 24.24 1.41 24.92
N ALA A 327 24.01 1.81 23.66
CA ALA A 327 23.85 0.87 22.54
C ALA A 327 25.21 0.28 22.08
N VAL A 328 26.28 1.08 22.12
CA VAL A 328 27.64 0.63 21.78
C VAL A 328 28.19 -0.32 22.86
N ALA A 329 27.91 -0.05 24.14
CA ALA A 329 28.30 -0.94 25.24
C ALA A 329 27.56 -2.29 25.21
N ALA A 330 26.25 -2.31 24.89
CA ALA A 330 25.49 -3.56 24.81
C ALA A 330 25.94 -4.48 23.66
N ALA A 331 26.37 -3.92 22.52
CA ALA A 331 26.90 -4.68 21.39
C ALA A 331 28.30 -5.27 21.65
N ALA A 332 29.07 -4.68 22.55
CA ALA A 332 30.42 -5.13 22.90
C ALA A 332 30.45 -6.28 23.92
N VAL A 333 29.36 -6.50 24.68
CA VAL A 333 29.35 -7.41 25.84
C VAL A 333 28.77 -8.81 25.56
N ASP A 334 28.02 -9.04 24.45
CA ASP A 334 27.48 -10.37 24.18
C ASP A 334 27.35 -10.74 22.67
N PRO A 335 28.34 -11.46 22.10
CA PRO A 335 28.27 -12.02 20.75
C PRO A 335 27.18 -13.10 20.56
N ARG A 336 26.57 -13.61 21.66
CA ARG A 336 25.61 -14.73 21.65
C ARG A 336 24.15 -14.30 21.77
N ARG A 337 23.85 -13.01 21.99
CA ARG A 337 22.47 -12.48 22.04
C ARG A 337 21.93 -11.98 20.70
N ALA A 338 22.73 -12.01 19.63
CA ALA A 338 22.27 -11.79 18.27
C ALA A 338 21.47 -13.00 17.74
N SER A 339 20.23 -13.13 18.25
CA SER A 339 19.18 -14.12 17.93
C SER A 339 19.52 -15.60 18.19
N PRO A 340 18.65 -16.35 18.92
CA PRO A 340 18.65 -17.80 18.76
C PRO A 340 18.20 -18.10 17.34
N ALA A 341 18.99 -18.91 16.64
CA ALA A 341 18.49 -19.70 15.54
C ALA A 341 17.22 -20.42 16.01
N LEU A 342 16.16 -20.40 15.20
CA LEU A 342 15.14 -21.42 15.32
C LEU A 342 15.86 -22.76 15.13
N GLU A 343 16.08 -23.49 16.23
CA GLU A 343 16.23 -24.94 16.18
C GLU A 343 14.90 -25.50 15.67
N CYS A 344 14.82 -25.75 14.37
CA CYS A 344 13.84 -26.68 13.85
C CYS A 344 14.47 -28.08 13.99
N GLY A 345 14.19 -28.70 15.13
CA GLY A 345 14.53 -30.10 15.38
C GLY A 345 13.96 -30.98 14.26
N SER A 346 14.85 -31.66 13.58
CA SER A 346 14.56 -32.85 12.79
C SER A 346 14.00 -33.92 13.74
N ALA A 347 12.68 -34.00 13.86
CA ALA A 347 11.99 -35.15 14.42
C ALA A 347 11.36 -35.94 13.27
N ARG A 348 12.01 -37.03 12.86
CA ARG A 348 11.34 -38.11 12.14
C ARG A 348 10.28 -38.71 13.08
N PRO A 349 9.03 -38.95 12.65
CA PRO A 349 8.11 -39.73 13.46
C PRO A 349 8.49 -41.22 13.36
N PRO A 350 8.30 -42.01 14.44
CA PRO A 350 8.54 -43.44 14.39
C PRO A 350 7.47 -44.12 13.52
N ARG A 351 7.91 -45.11 12.75
CA ARG A 351 7.02 -46.10 12.13
C ARG A 351 6.33 -46.87 13.25
N ASN A 352 5.00 -46.84 13.30
CA ASN A 352 4.21 -47.98 13.74
C ASN A 352 2.84 -47.97 13.07
N GLY A 353 2.48 -49.12 12.51
CA GLY A 353 1.26 -49.32 11.76
C GLY A 353 0.04 -49.46 12.65
N THR A 354 -1.10 -49.01 12.14
CA THR A 354 -2.40 -49.66 12.29
C THR A 354 -3.37 -49.01 11.32
N ARG A 355 -3.90 -49.82 10.40
CA ARG A 355 -4.96 -49.41 9.46
C ARG A 355 -6.23 -49.05 10.24
N ARG A 356 -6.76 -47.85 10.05
CA ARG A 356 -8.19 -47.56 10.24
C ARG A 356 -8.73 -46.84 9.01
N ALA A 357 -9.78 -47.41 8.44
CA ALA A 357 -10.46 -46.92 7.25
C ALA A 357 -11.10 -45.54 7.49
N ARG A 358 -10.98 -44.64 6.50
CA ARG A 358 -11.73 -43.37 6.45
C ARG A 358 -13.11 -43.61 5.83
N PRO A 359 -14.19 -43.01 6.35
CA PRO A 359 -15.48 -43.01 5.67
C PRO A 359 -15.48 -42.03 4.49
N ALA A 360 -16.22 -42.38 3.43
CA ALA A 360 -16.34 -41.62 2.20
C ALA A 360 -16.97 -40.22 2.40
N PRO A 361 -16.58 -39.20 1.61
CA PRO A 361 -17.16 -37.87 1.70
C PRO A 361 -18.56 -37.84 1.06
N ARG A 362 -19.52 -37.18 1.73
CA ARG A 362 -20.86 -36.87 1.19
C ARG A 362 -20.77 -35.86 0.03
N PRO A 363 -21.67 -35.94 -0.97
CA PRO A 363 -21.66 -35.02 -2.10
C PRO A 363 -22.09 -33.60 -1.68
N ARG A 364 -21.42 -32.57 -2.23
CA ARG A 364 -21.82 -31.17 -2.06
C ARG A 364 -23.01 -30.83 -2.98
N PRO A 365 -23.93 -29.95 -2.57
CA PRO A 365 -24.99 -29.47 -3.43
C PRO A 365 -24.42 -28.56 -4.54
N ALA A 366 -25.02 -28.65 -5.72
CA ALA A 366 -24.63 -27.92 -6.93
C ALA A 366 -24.76 -26.39 -6.74
N PRO A 367 -23.83 -25.57 -7.28
CA PRO A 367 -23.99 -24.12 -7.31
C PRO A 367 -25.06 -23.72 -8.33
N LEU A 368 -26.00 -22.88 -7.89
CA LEU A 368 -26.95 -22.19 -8.74
C LEU A 368 -26.21 -21.34 -9.78
N HIS A 369 -26.63 -21.51 -11.04
CA HIS A 369 -26.14 -20.83 -12.23
C HIS A 369 -26.39 -19.31 -12.10
N LEU A 370 -25.33 -18.51 -12.02
CA LEU A 370 -25.36 -17.07 -12.26
C LEU A 370 -24.44 -16.76 -13.44
N SER A 371 -25.05 -16.21 -14.50
CA SER A 371 -24.43 -15.89 -15.80
C SER A 371 -23.26 -14.89 -15.66
N PRO A 372 -22.25 -14.92 -16.54
CA PRO A 372 -21.03 -14.15 -16.40
C PRO A 372 -21.19 -12.74 -16.98
N ALA A 373 -21.47 -11.75 -16.15
CA ALA A 373 -21.26 -10.34 -16.51
C ALA A 373 -19.83 -9.94 -16.15
N GLY A 374 -19.06 -9.55 -17.17
CA GLY A 374 -17.62 -9.29 -17.11
C GLY A 374 -17.22 -8.33 -15.99
N ARG A 375 -16.31 -8.79 -15.12
CA ARG A 375 -15.54 -7.90 -14.26
C ARG A 375 -14.53 -7.17 -15.12
N THR A 376 -14.81 -5.91 -15.40
CA THR A 376 -13.86 -4.92 -15.92
C THR A 376 -12.57 -4.97 -15.09
N PRO A 377 -11.38 -4.91 -15.70
CA PRO A 377 -10.15 -4.93 -14.92
C PRO A 377 -10.08 -3.66 -14.07
N LEU A 378 -10.10 -3.83 -12.74
CA LEU A 378 -9.88 -2.82 -11.69
C LEU A 378 -8.64 -1.91 -11.93
N PHE A 379 -7.81 -2.29 -12.89
CA PHE A 379 -6.56 -1.66 -13.28
C PHE A 379 -6.75 -0.34 -14.05
N ALA A 380 -7.60 -0.34 -15.08
CA ALA A 380 -7.87 0.87 -15.87
C ALA A 380 -8.65 1.91 -15.05
N ASN A 381 -9.50 1.48 -14.11
CA ASN A 381 -10.17 2.36 -13.16
C ASN A 381 -9.20 3.10 -12.23
N ARG A 382 -8.05 2.50 -11.88
CA ARG A 382 -7.04 3.18 -11.04
C ARG A 382 -6.26 4.24 -11.82
N ILE A 383 -6.03 4.03 -13.12
CA ILE A 383 -5.50 5.06 -14.02
C ILE A 383 -6.53 6.19 -14.14
N ALA A 384 -7.80 5.87 -14.36
CA ALA A 384 -8.87 6.86 -14.48
C ALA A 384 -9.10 7.70 -13.20
N LEU A 385 -8.69 7.25 -12.01
CA LEU A 385 -8.74 8.03 -10.76
C LEU A 385 -7.54 8.97 -10.60
N SER A 386 -6.42 8.70 -11.30
CA SER A 386 -5.19 9.51 -11.19
C SER A 386 -5.09 10.63 -12.23
N VAL A 387 -6.00 10.68 -13.20
CA VAL A 387 -6.11 11.77 -14.18
C VAL A 387 -6.97 12.90 -13.60
N GLY A 388 -6.34 14.00 -13.23
CA GLY A 388 -6.94 15.32 -13.08
C GLY A 388 -5.98 16.35 -13.70
N PRO A 389 -6.44 17.34 -14.50
CA PRO A 389 -5.55 18.31 -15.11
C PRO A 389 -5.14 19.41 -14.11
N HIS A 390 -3.84 19.68 -14.07
CA HIS A 390 -3.12 20.88 -13.57
C HIS A 390 -3.32 21.41 -12.13
N LEU A 391 -2.20 21.44 -11.40
CA LEU A 391 -1.92 22.30 -10.24
C LEU A 391 -1.50 23.72 -10.70
N PRO A 392 -1.58 24.75 -9.83
CA PRO A 392 -1.72 26.15 -10.23
C PRO A 392 -0.47 26.71 -10.93
N SER A 393 -0.73 27.46 -11.99
CA SER A 393 0.21 28.38 -12.61
C SER A 393 0.39 29.61 -11.74
N ASP A 394 1.38 29.58 -10.85
CA ASP A 394 1.99 30.78 -10.26
C ASP A 394 3.50 30.71 -10.46
N VAL A 395 3.95 31.19 -11.63
CA VAL A 395 5.34 31.61 -11.84
C VAL A 395 5.31 33.14 -11.82
N PRO A 396 5.93 33.81 -10.84
CA PRO A 396 6.03 35.26 -10.89
C PRO A 396 6.96 35.65 -12.05
N GLU A 397 6.49 36.55 -12.90
CA GLU A 397 7.31 37.15 -13.96
C GLU A 397 8.56 37.81 -13.38
N PRO A 398 9.73 37.68 -14.03
CA PRO A 398 10.89 38.48 -13.67
C PRO A 398 10.65 39.94 -14.04
N GLY A 399 10.60 40.81 -13.03
CA GLY A 399 10.52 42.25 -13.21
C GLY A 399 11.71 42.81 -14.00
N PRO A 400 11.55 43.97 -14.66
CA PRO A 400 12.55 44.50 -15.57
C PRO A 400 13.82 44.93 -14.82
N THR A 401 14.96 44.46 -15.30
CA THR A 401 16.30 44.89 -14.88
C THR A 401 16.50 46.38 -15.13
N LYS A 402 16.90 47.11 -14.08
CA LYS A 402 17.60 48.39 -14.17
C LYS A 402 19.03 48.22 -13.71
#